data_AF-A0AAC9Z3M3-F1
#
_entry.id   AF-A0AAC9Z3M3-F1
#
_cell.length_a   1.000
_cell.length_b   1.000
_cell.length_c   1.000
_cell.angle_alpha   90.00
_cell.angle_beta   90.00
_cell.angle_gamma   90.00
#
_symmetry.space_group_name_H-M   'P 1'
#
loop_
_entity.id
_entity.type
_entity.pdbx_description
1 polymer ?
#
loop_
_entity_poly.entity_id
_entity_poly.type
_entity_poly.pdbx_seq_one_letter_code
_entity_poly.pdbx_strand_id
1 'polypeptide(L)'
;MIRKMRSLFVVYFNHISASKANREYLKRRKSKDRIQHKAQRNKPLSKWERVFNKLISKTRWVVERTFGSQKRWFGVGQTRLKGLDKVHTQHILEAIAYNLKRSPKMEILPAF
;
A
#
# COMPACT_ATOMS: atom_id res chain seq x y z
N MET A 1 3.34 4.54 -14.73
CA MET A 1 3.21 3.71 -13.50
C MET A 1 3.50 4.49 -12.21
N ILE A 2 4.58 5.26 -12.16
CA ILE A 2 5.10 5.99 -10.97
C ILE A 2 4.11 7.01 -10.36
N ARG A 3 3.39 7.80 -11.18
CA ARG A 3 2.36 8.75 -10.69
C ARG A 3 1.19 8.07 -9.97
N LYS A 4 0.77 6.89 -10.45
CA LYS A 4 -0.30 6.08 -9.83
C LYS A 4 0.17 5.48 -8.51
N MET A 5 1.44 5.10 -8.44
CA MET A 5 2.11 4.57 -7.26
C MET A 5 2.30 5.61 -6.14
N ARG A 6 2.62 6.87 -6.45
CA ARG A 6 2.65 7.97 -5.45
C ARG A 6 1.30 8.17 -4.75
N SER A 7 0.20 8.10 -5.51
CA SER A 7 -1.15 8.15 -4.93
C SER A 7 -1.51 6.89 -4.13
N LEU A 8 -1.01 5.71 -4.53
CA LEU A 8 -1.30 4.43 -3.88
C LEU A 8 -0.52 4.26 -2.56
N PHE A 9 0.76 4.68 -2.53
CA PHE A 9 1.65 4.57 -1.38
C PHE A 9 1.18 5.44 -0.21
N VAL A 10 0.75 6.66 -0.52
CA VAL A 10 0.13 7.58 0.46
C VAL A 10 -1.13 6.96 1.07
N VAL A 11 -1.95 6.25 0.31
CA VAL A 11 -3.17 5.61 0.84
C VAL A 11 -2.85 4.40 1.73
N TYR A 12 -1.81 3.63 1.41
CA TYR A 12 -1.40 2.46 2.21
C TYR A 12 -0.75 2.83 3.53
N PHE A 13 0.16 3.82 3.53
CA PHE A 13 0.81 4.26 4.76
C PHE A 13 -0.19 4.96 5.70
N ASN A 14 -1.17 5.66 5.14
CA ASN A 14 -2.26 6.30 5.90
C ASN A 14 -3.41 5.35 6.28
N HIS A 15 -3.33 4.05 5.97
CA HIS A 15 -4.29 3.05 6.44
C HIS A 15 -4.37 3.00 7.98
N ILE A 16 -3.25 3.28 8.65
CA ILE A 16 -3.07 3.04 10.08
C ILE A 16 -3.94 4.01 10.91
N SER A 17 -4.26 5.20 10.41
CA SER A 17 -5.17 6.10 11.10
C SER A 17 -5.97 7.02 10.17
N ALA A 18 -7.30 6.93 10.25
CA ALA A 18 -8.22 7.95 9.74
C ALA A 18 -8.19 9.17 10.69
N SER A 19 -7.00 9.74 10.91
CA SER A 19 -6.79 10.88 11.78
C SER A 19 -7.02 12.19 11.03
N LYS A 20 -7.41 13.24 11.76
CA LYS A 20 -7.50 14.60 11.21
C LYS A 20 -6.14 15.05 10.65
N ALA A 21 -5.05 14.71 11.34
CA ALA A 21 -3.69 15.04 10.93
C ALA A 21 -3.31 14.48 9.55
N ASN A 22 -3.69 13.22 9.26
CA ASN A 22 -3.42 12.61 7.95
C ASN A 22 -4.24 13.30 6.84
N ARG A 23 -5.50 13.61 7.10
CA ARG A 23 -6.34 14.33 6.12
C ARG A 23 -5.82 15.74 5.86
N GLU A 24 -5.35 16.44 6.89
CA GLU A 24 -4.70 17.74 6.74
C GLU A 24 -3.38 17.64 5.97
N TYR A 25 -2.57 16.62 6.22
CA TYR A 25 -1.36 16.35 5.45
C TYR A 25 -1.67 16.19 3.96
N LEU A 26 -2.72 15.42 3.61
CA LEU A 26 -3.16 15.26 2.22
C LEU A 26 -3.62 16.58 1.59
N LYS A 27 -4.39 17.39 2.34
CA LYS A 27 -4.83 18.72 1.90
C LYS A 27 -3.64 19.64 1.62
N ARG A 28 -2.66 19.71 2.53
CA ARG A 28 -1.42 20.50 2.35
C ARG A 28 -0.64 20.07 1.10
N ARG A 29 -0.66 18.77 0.78
CA ARG A 29 -0.02 18.20 -0.42
C ARG A 29 -0.90 18.27 -1.68
N LYS A 30 -2.03 18.98 -1.66
CA LYS A 30 -3.02 19.06 -2.77
C LYS A 30 -3.41 17.68 -3.32
N SER A 31 -3.44 16.67 -2.45
CA SER A 31 -3.69 15.28 -2.80
C SER A 31 -5.11 14.90 -2.44
N LYS A 32 -5.77 14.11 -3.31
CA LYS A 32 -7.14 13.64 -3.08
C LYS A 32 -7.18 12.76 -1.82
N ASP A 33 -8.13 13.05 -0.93
CA ASP A 33 -8.40 12.17 0.21
C ASP A 33 -8.97 10.84 -0.32
N ARG A 34 -8.30 9.76 0.04
CA ARG A 34 -8.63 8.38 -0.30
C ARG A 34 -8.53 7.49 0.94
N ILE A 35 -8.58 8.10 2.13
CA ILE A 35 -8.56 7.41 3.42
C ILE A 35 -9.96 6.88 3.70
N GLN A 36 -10.05 5.59 4.01
CA GLN A 36 -11.31 4.92 4.32
C GLN A 36 -11.92 5.47 5.61
N HIS A 37 -13.24 5.72 5.59
CA HIS A 37 -13.99 6.08 6.78
C HIS A 37 -14.17 4.85 7.67
N LYS A 38 -13.94 5.01 8.98
CA LYS A 38 -14.16 3.99 10.00
C LYS A 38 -15.42 4.34 10.79
N ALA A 39 -16.26 3.35 11.07
CA ALA A 39 -17.34 3.52 12.03
C ALA A 39 -16.75 3.83 13.42
N GLN A 40 -17.46 4.64 14.20
CA GLN A 40 -17.10 4.92 15.60
C GLN A 40 -18.15 4.31 16.53
N ARG A 41 -17.83 4.20 17.83
CA ARG A 41 -18.78 3.72 18.84
C ARG A 41 -20.07 4.55 18.74
N ASN A 42 -21.21 3.86 18.58
CA ASN A 42 -22.54 4.45 18.42
C ASN A 42 -22.73 5.38 17.20
N LYS A 43 -21.80 5.35 16.23
CA LYS A 43 -21.88 6.14 15.00
C LYS A 43 -21.57 5.24 13.79
N PRO A 44 -22.60 4.61 13.19
CA PRO A 44 -22.41 3.81 11.99
C PRO A 44 -22.03 4.70 10.80
N LEU A 45 -21.43 4.09 9.77
CA LEU A 45 -21.10 4.80 8.54
C LEU A 45 -22.37 5.29 7.84
N SER A 46 -22.37 6.55 7.42
CA SER A 46 -23.42 7.10 6.57
C SER A 46 -23.48 6.37 5.21
N LYS A 47 -24.61 6.50 4.51
CA LYS A 47 -24.80 5.93 3.17
C LYS A 47 -23.70 6.40 2.21
N TRP A 48 -23.35 7.68 2.27
CA TRP A 48 -22.31 8.25 1.41
C TRP A 48 -20.92 7.69 1.74
N GLU A 49 -20.56 7.58 3.02
CA GLU A 49 -19.27 7.00 3.43
C GLU A 49 -19.12 5.53 3.02
N ARG A 50 -20.22 4.76 3.05
CA ARG A 50 -20.22 3.37 2.54
C ARG A 50 -19.96 3.32 1.04
N VAL A 51 -20.60 4.19 0.26
CA VAL A 51 -20.38 4.30 -1.19
C VAL A 51 -18.93 4.73 -1.47
N PHE A 52 -18.44 5.75 -0.78
CA PHE A 52 -17.06 6.23 -0.90
C PHE A 52 -16.06 5.10 -0.60
N ASN A 53 -16.24 4.40 0.52
CA ASN A 53 -15.40 3.26 0.89
C ASN A 53 -15.42 2.18 -0.22
N LYS A 54 -16.59 1.86 -0.77
CA LYS A 54 -16.71 0.89 -1.88
C LYS A 54 -15.95 1.33 -3.14
N LEU A 55 -15.97 2.62 -3.48
CA LEU A 55 -15.25 3.16 -4.63
C LEU A 55 -13.74 3.05 -4.47
N ILE A 56 -13.20 3.32 -3.28
CA ILE A 56 -11.75 3.23 -3.04
C ILE A 56 -11.25 1.80 -2.86
N SER A 57 -12.12 0.85 -2.47
CA SER A 57 -11.75 -0.55 -2.21
C SER A 57 -11.02 -1.23 -3.37
N LYS A 58 -11.42 -0.97 -4.63
CA LYS A 58 -10.74 -1.57 -5.81
C LYS A 58 -9.28 -1.14 -5.91
N THR A 59 -9.01 0.13 -5.66
CA THR A 59 -7.65 0.67 -5.72
C THR A 59 -6.81 0.12 -4.57
N ARG A 60 -7.43 0.05 -3.38
CA ARG A 60 -6.80 -0.44 -2.16
C ARG A 60 -6.44 -1.93 -2.24
N TRP A 61 -7.31 -2.74 -2.83
CA TRP A 61 -7.08 -4.18 -3.01
C TRP A 61 -5.83 -4.48 -3.82
N VAL A 62 -5.54 -3.70 -4.87
CA VAL A 62 -4.31 -3.86 -5.65
C VAL A 62 -3.08 -3.66 -4.76
N VAL A 63 -3.12 -2.64 -3.90
CA VAL A 63 -2.01 -2.31 -3.00
C VAL A 63 -1.83 -3.39 -1.93
N GLU A 64 -2.90 -3.76 -1.25
CA GLU A 64 -2.90 -4.79 -0.21
C GLU A 64 -2.42 -6.13 -0.75
N ARG A 65 -2.87 -6.50 -1.95
CA ARG A 65 -2.39 -7.71 -2.62
C ARG A 65 -0.89 -7.65 -2.88
N THR A 66 -0.36 -6.53 -3.37
CA THR A 66 1.09 -6.38 -3.62
C THR A 66 1.91 -6.55 -2.34
N PHE A 67 1.56 -5.85 -1.26
CA PHE A 67 2.27 -5.98 0.01
C PHE A 67 2.08 -7.35 0.66
N GLY A 68 0.89 -7.95 0.55
CA GLY A 68 0.63 -9.30 1.03
C GLY A 68 1.49 -10.34 0.31
N SER A 69 1.63 -10.21 -1.02
CA SER A 69 2.54 -11.06 -1.80
C SER A 69 4.01 -10.82 -1.45
N GLN A 70 4.43 -9.56 -1.26
CA GLN A 70 5.79 -9.25 -0.83
C GLN A 70 6.10 -9.89 0.53
N LYS A 71 5.23 -9.71 1.53
CA LYS A 71 5.36 -10.34 2.84
C LYS A 71 5.42 -11.87 2.75
N ARG A 72 4.56 -12.48 1.91
CA ARG A 72 4.51 -13.94 1.75
C ARG A 72 5.73 -14.52 1.03
N TRP A 73 6.25 -13.84 0.02
CA TRP A 73 7.33 -14.38 -0.83
C TRP A 73 8.73 -13.99 -0.36
N PHE A 74 8.89 -12.83 0.24
CA PHE A 74 10.19 -12.27 0.58
C PHE A 74 10.34 -11.97 2.08
N GLY A 75 9.31 -12.25 2.90
CA GLY A 75 9.39 -12.04 4.36
C GLY A 75 9.35 -10.56 4.77
N VAL A 76 8.90 -9.67 3.88
CA VAL A 76 8.82 -8.22 4.13
C VAL A 76 7.99 -7.92 5.38
N GLY A 77 8.51 -7.06 6.26
CA GLY A 77 7.84 -6.60 7.47
C GLY A 77 8.66 -6.76 8.75
N GLN A 78 9.73 -7.56 8.71
CA GLN A 78 10.76 -7.62 9.74
C GLN A 78 12.13 -7.54 9.06
N THR A 79 13.08 -6.85 9.68
CA THR A 79 14.43 -6.71 9.16
C THR A 79 15.43 -6.98 10.27
N ARG A 80 16.55 -7.63 9.91
CA ARG A 80 17.70 -7.83 10.78
C ARG A 80 18.70 -6.68 10.68
N LEU A 81 18.54 -5.81 9.67
CA LEU A 81 19.42 -4.69 9.42
C LEU A 81 19.14 -3.56 10.40
N LYS A 82 20.21 -2.98 10.97
CA LYS A 82 20.14 -1.78 11.79
C LYS A 82 20.40 -0.55 10.92
N GLY A 83 19.51 0.44 11.01
CA GLY A 83 19.62 1.72 10.29
C GLY A 83 18.64 1.86 9.14
N LEU A 84 18.00 3.04 9.03
CA LEU A 84 16.92 3.30 8.07
C LEU A 84 17.37 3.13 6.62
N ASP A 85 18.59 3.57 6.28
CA ASP A 85 19.10 3.50 4.90
C ASP A 85 19.24 2.06 4.41
N LYS A 86 19.75 1.16 5.28
CA LYS A 86 19.90 -0.26 4.95
C LYS A 86 18.54 -0.93 4.75
N VAL A 87 17.59 -0.62 5.61
CA VAL A 87 16.21 -1.13 5.51
C VAL A 87 15.51 -0.58 4.27
N HIS A 88 15.77 0.67 3.90
CA HIS A 88 15.24 1.28 2.69
C HIS A 88 15.77 0.57 1.44
N THR A 89 17.08 0.34 1.36
CA THR A 89 17.70 -0.41 0.27
C THR A 89 17.14 -1.83 0.19
N GLN A 90 16.99 -2.53 1.32
CA GLN A 90 16.36 -3.86 1.37
C GLN A 90 14.95 -3.84 0.76
N HIS A 91 14.09 -2.89 1.16
CA HIS A 91 12.73 -2.78 0.63
C HIS A 91 12.71 -2.48 -0.88
N ILE A 92 13.67 -1.71 -1.39
CA ILE A 92 13.80 -1.46 -2.84
C ILE A 92 14.12 -2.76 -3.58
N LEU A 93 15.08 -3.54 -3.08
CA LEU A 93 15.46 -4.82 -3.68
C LEU A 93 14.28 -5.81 -3.69
N GLU A 94 13.53 -5.89 -2.59
CA GLU A 94 12.32 -6.72 -2.50
C GLU A 94 11.23 -6.27 -3.49
N ALA A 95 11.08 -4.96 -3.71
CA ALA A 95 10.15 -4.42 -4.70
C ALA A 95 10.56 -4.77 -6.14
N ILE A 96 11.86 -4.76 -6.44
CA ILE A 96 12.41 -5.19 -7.73
C ILE A 96 12.15 -6.71 -7.91
N ALA A 97 12.50 -7.51 -6.90
CA ALA A 97 12.27 -8.96 -6.91
C ALA A 97 10.79 -9.32 -7.11
N TYR A 98 9.88 -8.57 -6.48
CA TYR A 98 8.44 -8.72 -6.70
C TYR A 98 8.04 -8.50 -8.16
N ASN A 99 8.53 -7.43 -8.79
CA ASN A 99 8.22 -7.14 -10.19
C ASN A 99 8.76 -8.23 -11.13
N LEU A 100 9.98 -8.72 -10.87
CA LEU A 100 10.59 -9.80 -11.63
C LEU A 100 9.78 -11.09 -11.54
N LYS A 101 9.41 -11.51 -10.32
CA LYS A 101 8.60 -12.71 -10.07
C LYS A 101 7.19 -12.67 -10.71
N ARG A 102 6.65 -11.48 -10.94
CA ARG A 102 5.34 -11.28 -11.60
C ARG A 102 5.44 -11.13 -13.12
N SER A 103 6.65 -11.04 -13.67
CA SER A 103 6.86 -10.88 -15.10
C SER A 103 6.46 -12.17 -15.84
N PRO A 104 5.52 -12.12 -16.78
CA PRO A 104 5.06 -13.32 -17.52
C PRO A 104 6.10 -13.88 -18.50
N LYS A 105 7.26 -13.21 -18.67
CA LYS A 105 8.32 -13.58 -19.60
C LYS A 105 9.54 -14.25 -18.94
N MET A 106 9.50 -14.54 -17.64
CA MET A 106 10.46 -15.45 -17.04
C MET A 106 9.97 -16.87 -17.27
N GLU A 107 10.25 -17.41 -18.45
CA GLU A 107 10.38 -18.85 -18.60
C GLU A 107 11.47 -19.28 -17.62
N ILE A 108 11.05 -19.92 -16.53
CA ILE A 108 11.99 -20.66 -15.70
C ILE A 108 12.36 -21.85 -16.58
N LEU A 109 13.44 -21.72 -17.35
CA LEU A 109 14.04 -22.88 -17.99
C LEU A 109 14.27 -23.89 -16.87
N PRO A 110 13.78 -25.15 -17.00
CA PRO A 110 14.06 -26.16 -16.01
C PRO A 110 15.57 -26.21 -15.83
N ALA A 111 16.02 -26.17 -14.58
CA ALA A 111 17.43 -26.34 -14.27
C ALA A 111 17.90 -27.66 -14.91
N PHE A 112 18.82 -27.56 -15.86
CA PHE A 112 19.59 -28.70 -16.35
C PHE A 112 20.54 -29.17 -15.25
#